data_AF-A0A7K2WQJ4-F1
#
_entry.id   AF-A0A7K2WQJ4-F1
#
_cell.length_a   1.000
_cell.length_b   1.000
_cell.length_c   1.000
_cell.angle_alpha   90.00
_cell.angle_beta   90.00
_cell.angle_gamma   90.00
#
_symmetry.space_group_name_H-M   'P 1'
#
loop_
_entity.id
_entity.type
_entity.pdbx_description
1 polymer ?
#
loop_
_entity_poly.entity_id
_entity_poly.type
_entity_poly.pdbx_seq_one_letter_code
_entity_poly.pdbx_strand_id
1 'polypeptide(L)' 'PEHLDAARAAQALADLSPAAAVPVHYGTYWPIGLDAVRPHEFFSPGEDFVRHAAQLAPKVTVHLLRHGESVRPEARR' A
#
# COMPACT_ATOMS: atom_id res chain seq x y z
N PRO A 1 -6.01 7.94 17.00
CA PRO A 1 -5.39 6.72 16.40
C PRO A 1 -4.22 7.11 15.49
N GLU A 2 -3.02 6.60 15.74
CA GLU A 2 -1.78 7.06 15.06
C GLU A 2 -1.43 6.34 13.76
N HIS A 3 -2.13 5.24 13.40
CA HIS A 3 -1.91 4.49 12.16
C HIS A 3 -3.07 4.59 11.16
N LEU A 4 -2.74 4.64 9.87
CA LEU A 4 -3.68 4.51 8.76
C LEU A 4 -3.93 3.03 8.46
N ASP A 5 -5.19 2.68 8.24
CA ASP A 5 -5.54 1.44 7.54
C ASP A 5 -5.52 1.67 6.02
N ALA A 6 -5.68 0.60 5.24
CA ALA A 6 -5.66 0.65 3.78
C ALA A 6 -6.68 1.65 3.19
N ALA A 7 -7.88 1.73 3.77
CA ALA A 7 -8.93 2.64 3.28
C ALA A 7 -8.58 4.11 3.57
N ARG A 8 -8.14 4.42 4.79
CA ARG A 8 -7.71 5.78 5.18
C ARG A 8 -6.45 6.21 4.44
N ALA A 9 -5.51 5.31 4.17
CA ALA A 9 -4.36 5.60 3.31
C ALA A 9 -4.78 5.90 1.86
N ALA A 10 -5.74 5.15 1.32
CA ALA A 10 -6.27 5.43 -0.03
C ALA A 10 -7.03 6.76 -0.11
N GLN A 11 -7.73 7.16 0.96
CA GLN A 11 -8.36 8.48 1.04
C GLN A 11 -7.33 9.61 0.95
N ALA A 12 -6.17 9.46 1.60
CA ALA A 12 -5.09 10.43 1.51
C ALA A 12 -4.58 10.61 0.07
N LEU A 13 -4.66 9.58 -0.79
CA LEU A 13 -4.33 9.73 -2.21
C LEU A 13 -5.32 10.63 -2.96
N ALA A 14 -6.61 10.54 -2.64
CA ALA A 14 -7.62 11.41 -3.23
C ALA A 14 -7.37 12.88 -2.83
N ASP A 15 -7.02 13.10 -1.56
CA ASP A 15 -6.79 14.44 -1.02
C ASP A 15 -5.49 15.07 -1.55
N LEU A 16 -4.41 14.29 -1.65
CA LEU A 16 -3.09 14.76 -2.09
C LEU A 16 -2.92 14.77 -3.61
N SER A 17 -3.65 13.91 -4.33
CA SER A 17 -3.56 13.72 -5.78
C SER A 17 -2.11 13.54 -6.32
N PRO A 18 -1.28 12.64 -5.75
CA PRO A 18 0.08 12.43 -6.22
C PRO A 18 0.10 11.70 -7.58
N ALA A 19 1.21 11.80 -8.32
CA ALA A 19 1.37 11.03 -9.57
C ALA A 19 1.56 9.52 -9.30
N ALA A 20 2.24 9.18 -8.20
CA ALA A 20 2.53 7.81 -7.83
C ALA A 20 2.50 7.61 -6.30
N ALA A 21 2.24 6.37 -5.87
CA ALA A 21 2.26 5.96 -4.47
C ALA A 21 2.87 4.57 -4.28
N VAL A 22 3.57 4.36 -3.17
CA VAL A 22 4.14 3.08 -2.76
C VAL A 22 3.64 2.79 -1.34
N PRO A 23 2.80 1.77 -1.10
CA PRO A 23 2.41 1.40 0.24
C PRO A 23 3.62 0.80 0.97
N VAL A 24 3.78 1.14 2.26
CA VAL A 24 4.86 0.68 3.13
C VAL A 24 4.30 0.31 4.52
N HIS A 25 5.16 -0.12 5.44
CA HIS A 25 4.79 -0.44 6.83
C HIS A 25 3.80 -1.62 7.02
N TYR A 26 3.64 -2.50 6.03
CA TYR A 26 2.94 -3.78 6.17
C TYR A 26 3.89 -4.96 5.88
N GLY A 27 3.46 -6.18 6.18
CA GLY A 27 4.14 -7.41 5.72
C GLY A 27 5.52 -7.70 6.32
N THR A 28 6.00 -6.94 7.32
CA THR A 28 7.40 -7.01 7.80
C THR A 28 7.57 -7.44 9.27
N TYR A 29 6.70 -7.00 10.20
CA TYR A 29 6.90 -7.22 11.65
C TYR A 29 6.00 -8.31 12.28
N TRP A 30 5.56 -9.33 11.52
CA TRP A 30 5.04 -10.55 12.16
C TRP A 30 6.22 -11.31 12.78
N PRO A 31 6.03 -12.05 13.89
CA PRO A 31 7.12 -12.85 14.40
C PRO A 31 7.49 -13.88 13.31
N ILE A 32 8.76 -13.87 12.94
CA ILE A 32 9.38 -14.76 11.95
C ILE A 32 8.92 -16.20 12.24
N GLY A 33 8.28 -16.85 11.26
CA GLY A 33 7.82 -18.25 11.36
C GLY A 33 6.32 -18.46 11.66
N LEU A 34 5.52 -17.40 11.78
CA LEU A 34 4.06 -17.50 12.00
C LEU A 34 3.20 -17.24 10.73
N ASP A 35 3.81 -17.30 9.54
CA ASP A 35 3.12 -17.12 8.25
C ASP A 35 1.93 -18.09 8.08
N ALA A 36 1.98 -19.25 8.72
CA ALA A 36 0.93 -20.27 8.66
C ALA A 36 -0.30 -19.98 9.53
N VAL A 37 -0.25 -18.98 10.42
CA VAL A 37 -1.32 -18.77 11.42
C VAL A 37 -2.39 -17.79 10.94
N ARG A 38 -2.01 -16.70 10.27
CA ARG A 38 -2.93 -15.74 9.64
C ARG A 38 -2.31 -15.03 8.42
N PRO A 39 -2.04 -15.76 7.32
CA PRO A 39 -1.36 -15.19 6.16
C PRO A 39 -2.14 -14.02 5.53
N HIS A 40 -3.47 -14.10 5.47
CA HIS A 40 -4.29 -13.08 4.83
C HIS A 40 -4.29 -11.73 5.55
N GLU A 41 -4.20 -11.71 6.89
CA GLU A 41 -4.13 -10.44 7.65
C GLU A 41 -2.77 -9.71 7.47
N PHE A 42 -1.76 -10.41 6.94
CA PHE A 42 -0.40 -9.89 6.80
C PHE A 42 -0.05 -9.40 5.39
N PHE A 43 -0.55 -10.09 4.36
CA PHE A 43 -0.33 -9.71 2.95
C PHE A 43 -1.44 -8.82 2.38
N SER A 44 -2.67 -8.91 2.90
CA SER A 44 -3.78 -8.15 2.31
C SER A 44 -3.67 -6.63 2.42
N PRO A 45 -3.02 -5.99 3.44
CA PRO A 45 -3.07 -4.53 3.55
C PRO A 45 -2.56 -3.80 2.30
N GLY A 46 -1.53 -4.35 1.63
CA GLY A 46 -1.03 -3.81 0.37
C GLY A 46 -2.04 -3.98 -0.78
N GLU A 47 -2.62 -5.16 -0.94
CA GLU A 47 -3.63 -5.45 -1.97
C GLU A 47 -4.93 -4.67 -1.75
N ASP A 48 -5.38 -4.56 -0.49
CA ASP A 48 -6.53 -3.78 -0.07
C ASP A 48 -6.31 -2.29 -0.35
N PHE A 49 -5.12 -1.77 -0.07
CA PHE A 49 -4.77 -0.40 -0.42
C PHE A 49 -4.85 -0.18 -1.93
N VAL A 50 -4.31 -1.08 -2.75
CA VAL A 50 -4.41 -1.01 -4.22
C VAL A 50 -5.87 -1.00 -4.67
N ARG A 51 -6.70 -1.89 -4.11
CA ARG A 51 -8.13 -1.97 -4.42
C ARG A 51 -8.87 -0.68 -4.06
N HIS A 52 -8.62 -0.12 -2.88
CA HIS A 52 -9.23 1.15 -2.46
C HIS A 52 -8.72 2.34 -3.27
N ALA A 53 -7.42 2.40 -3.57
CA ALA A 53 -6.81 3.44 -4.38
C ALA A 53 -7.37 3.45 -5.81
N ALA A 54 -7.59 2.29 -6.42
CA ALA A 54 -8.20 2.18 -7.75
C ALA A 54 -9.63 2.77 -7.79
N GLN A 55 -10.35 2.75 -6.66
CA GLN A 55 -11.70 3.32 -6.56
C GLN A 55 -11.68 4.82 -6.23
N LEU A 56 -10.87 5.21 -5.23
CA LEU A 56 -10.89 6.57 -4.68
C LEU A 56 -9.97 7.54 -5.43
N ALA A 57 -8.87 7.05 -6.00
CA ALA A 57 -7.83 7.83 -6.64
C ALA A 57 -7.33 7.16 -7.94
N PRO A 58 -8.20 6.90 -8.93
CA PRO A 58 -7.88 6.09 -10.12
C PRO A 58 -6.79 6.68 -11.03
N LYS A 59 -6.41 7.96 -10.83
CA LYS A 59 -5.34 8.63 -11.58
C LYS A 59 -3.96 8.46 -10.94
N VAL A 60 -3.88 7.91 -9.73
CA VAL A 60 -2.62 7.70 -9.01
C VAL A 60 -2.05 6.34 -9.40
N THR A 61 -0.79 6.31 -9.83
CA THR A 61 -0.11 5.05 -10.13
C THR A 61 0.38 4.42 -8.83
N VAL A 62 -0.21 3.30 -8.42
CA VAL A 62 0.22 2.58 -7.22
C VAL A 62 1.22 1.49 -7.59
N HIS A 63 2.38 1.49 -6.94
CA HIS A 63 3.41 0.46 -7.09
C HIS A 63 3.42 -0.44 -5.86
N LEU A 64 2.78 -1.61 -5.96
CA LEU A 64 2.83 -2.63 -4.93
C LEU A 64 4.11 -3.45 -5.07
N LEU A 65 5.10 -3.16 -4.23
CA LEU A 65 6.40 -3.81 -4.27
C LEU A 65 6.46 -5.01 -3.32
N ARG A 66 7.14 -6.07 -3.76
CA ARG A 66 7.60 -7.17 -2.90
C ARG A 66 8.93 -6.80 -2.23
N HIS A 67 9.31 -7.52 -1.18
CA HIS A 67 10.59 -7.32 -0.51
C HIS A 67 11.76 -7.44 -1.50
N GLY A 68 12.60 -6.40 -1.55
CA GLY A 68 13.75 -6.32 -2.43
C GLY A 68 13.46 -5.77 -3.83
N GLU A 69 12.21 -5.53 -4.20
CA GLU A 69 11.87 -4.87 -5.47
C GLU A 69 12.13 -3.36 -5.40
N SER A 70 12.24 -2.74 -6.57
CA SER A 70 12.51 -1.31 -6.70
C SER A 70 11.68 -0.71 -7.82
N VAL A 71 11.33 0.57 -7.66
CA VAL A 71 10.64 1.35 -8.68
C VAL A 71 11.25 2.74 -8.79
N ARG A 72 11.23 3.29 -10.00
CA ARG A 72 11.53 4.68 -10.25
C ARG A 72 10.22 5.39 -10.62
N PRO A 73 9.59 6.13 -9.68
CA PRO A 73 8.35 6.83 -9.99
C PRO A 73 8.61 7.95 -11.00
N GLU A 74 7.71 8.10 -11.97
CA GLU A 74 7.78 9.20 -12.93
C GLU A 74 7.43 10.52 -12.22
N ALA A 75 8.35 11.49 -12.26
CA ALA A 75 8.06 12.85 -11.84
C ALA A 75 7.48 13.60 -13.05
N ARG A 76 6.31 14.20 -12.88
CA ARG A 76 5.79 15.16 -13.86
C ARG A 76 6.77 16.33 -13.92
N ARG A 77 7.32 16.60 -15.11
CA ARG A 77 8.17 17.78 -15.37
C ARG A 77 7.37 19.07 -15.16
#